data_AF-A0A318J104-F1
#
_entry.id   AF-A0A318J104-F1
#
_cell.length_a   1.000
_cell.length_b   1.000
_cell.length_c   1.000
_cell.angle_alpha   90.00
_cell.angle_beta   90.00
_cell.angle_gamma   90.00
#
_symmetry.space_group_name_H-M   'P 1'
#
loop_
_entity.id
_entity.type
_entity.pdbx_description
1 polymer ?
#
loop_
_entity_poly.entity_id
_entity_poly.type
_entity_poly.pdbx_seq_one_letter_code
_entity_poly.pdbx_strand_id
1 'polypeptide(L)'
;MTIYTPHIFAMRQMLYRAMPLVVLLLAFFVVYLFIGNQFNTIIVILSSGGLAFVYLGWFLSAYSKGLIDTPRRQWHVVFENGMIKINAMWGSTDIPLDLIKSLTLVCDDNWDLIKGLEEQCLKVVPLYGFSIIIPGSSANFDATLEAIKQFRQVDTVLVN
;
A
#
# COMPACT_ATOMS: atom_id res chain seq x y z
N MET A 1 13.08 -9.41 -14.68
CA MET A 1 12.30 -8.96 -13.51
C MET A 1 13.29 -8.60 -12.42
N THR A 2 13.24 -7.39 -11.86
CA THR A 2 14.23 -6.95 -10.86
C THR A 2 13.82 -7.43 -9.47
N ILE A 3 14.74 -8.09 -8.76
CA ILE A 3 14.53 -8.53 -7.38
C ILE A 3 14.90 -7.37 -6.46
N TYR A 4 13.97 -6.95 -5.61
CA TYR A 4 14.14 -5.88 -4.65
C TYR A 4 14.21 -6.45 -3.23
N THR A 5 14.95 -5.77 -2.36
CA THR A 5 14.81 -6.00 -0.91
C THR A 5 13.40 -5.60 -0.46
N PRO A 6 12.84 -6.25 0.59
CA PRO A 6 11.48 -5.98 1.06
C PRO A 6 11.24 -4.50 1.37
N HIS A 7 12.26 -3.82 1.90
CA HIS A 7 12.22 -2.38 2.16
C HIS A 7 12.06 -1.54 0.88
N ILE A 8 12.87 -1.81 -0.16
CA ILE A 8 12.80 -1.06 -1.43
C ILE A 8 11.46 -1.32 -2.13
N PHE A 9 10.99 -2.56 -2.07
CA PHE A 9 9.69 -2.94 -2.61
C PHE A 9 8.55 -2.15 -1.92
N ALA A 10 8.52 -2.14 -0.59
CA ALA A 10 7.51 -1.42 0.18
C ALA A 10 7.61 0.12 0.00
N MET A 11 8.83 0.67 -0.03
CA MET A 11 9.06 2.10 -0.28
C MET A 11 8.56 2.51 -1.67
N ARG A 12 8.79 1.68 -2.70
CA ARG A 12 8.27 1.93 -4.05
C ARG A 12 6.75 1.91 -4.08
N GLN A 13 6.11 0.98 -3.37
CA GLN A 13 4.64 0.97 -3.26
C GLN A 13 4.12 2.26 -2.63
N MET A 14 4.78 2.75 -1.57
CA MET A 14 4.43 4.01 -0.94
C MET A 14 4.61 5.20 -1.90
N LEU A 15 5.72 5.25 -2.64
CA LEU A 15 5.99 6.30 -3.65
C LEU A 15 4.97 6.29 -4.78
N TYR A 16 4.64 5.12 -5.33
CA TYR A 16 3.61 5.01 -6.37
C TYR A 16 2.25 5.52 -5.89
N ARG A 17 1.91 5.27 -4.62
CA ARG A 17 0.67 5.75 -4.00
C ARG A 17 0.69 7.25 -3.68
N ALA A 18 1.86 7.81 -3.39
CA ALA A 18 2.05 9.25 -3.20
C ALA A 18 2.12 10.03 -4.53
N MET A 19 2.26 9.35 -5.67
CA MET A 19 2.41 9.97 -6.99
C MET A 19 1.27 10.94 -7.35
N PRO A 20 -0.03 10.63 -7.12
CA PRO A 20 -1.11 11.58 -7.39
C PRO A 20 -0.98 12.89 -6.59
N LEU A 21 -0.53 12.81 -5.34
CA LEU A 21 -0.28 13.98 -4.49
C LEU A 21 0.87 14.83 -5.04
N VAL A 22 1.96 14.19 -5.45
CA VAL A 22 3.11 14.86 -6.06
C VAL A 22 2.70 15.56 -7.36
N VAL A 23 1.91 14.90 -8.21
CA VAL A 23 1.37 15.47 -9.46
C VAL A 23 0.44 16.65 -9.18
N LEU A 24 -0.43 16.55 -8.16
CA LEU A 24 -1.35 17.62 -7.78
C LEU A 24 -0.60 18.85 -7.25
N LEU A 25 0.40 18.65 -6.38
CA LEU A 25 1.26 19.74 -5.90
C LEU A 25 2.03 20.40 -7.04
N LEU A 26 2.56 19.62 -7.99
CA LEU A 26 3.22 20.13 -9.19
C LEU A 26 2.25 20.93 -10.08
N ALA A 27 1.04 20.43 -10.31
CA ALA A 27 0.03 21.13 -11.08
C ALA A 27 -0.34 22.49 -10.43
N PHE A 28 -0.51 22.52 -9.11
CA PHE A 28 -0.73 23.77 -8.37
C PHE A 28 0.45 24.74 -8.49
N PHE A 29 1.68 24.23 -8.37
CA PHE A 29 2.90 25.04 -8.52
C PHE A 29 3.02 25.64 -9.93
N VAL A 30 2.70 24.85 -10.96
CA VAL A 30 2.66 25.31 -12.35
C VAL A 30 1.60 26.40 -12.53
N VAL A 31 0.37 26.19 -12.04
CA VAL A 31 -0.71 27.20 -12.08
C VAL A 31 -0.27 28.50 -11.39
N TYR A 32 0.39 28.42 -10.24
CA TYR A 32 0.93 29.58 -9.53
C TYR A 32 1.99 30.33 -10.36
N LEU A 33 2.92 29.62 -11.00
CA LEU A 33 3.95 30.22 -11.85
C LEU A 33 3.37 30.93 -13.08
N PHE A 34 2.33 30.36 -13.71
CA PHE A 34 1.75 30.91 -14.94
C PHE A 34 0.77 32.07 -14.69
N ILE A 35 0.05 32.07 -13.58
CA ILE A 35 -0.90 33.14 -13.24
C ILE A 35 -0.20 34.31 -12.52
N GLY A 36 0.99 34.06 -11.96
CA GLY A 36 1.78 35.07 -11.27
C GLY A 36 1.09 35.63 -10.02
N ASN A 37 1.73 36.61 -9.39
CA ASN A 37 1.37 37.20 -8.08
C ASN A 37 0.01 37.95 -8.04
N GLN A 38 -0.87 37.73 -9.04
CA GLN A 38 -2.20 38.33 -9.12
C GLN A 38 -3.20 37.68 -8.16
N PHE A 39 -2.95 36.43 -7.75
CA PHE A 39 -3.64 35.83 -6.62
C PHE A 39 -2.90 36.13 -5.32
N ASN A 40 -3.65 36.54 -4.31
CA ASN A 40 -3.12 36.80 -2.97
C ASN A 40 -2.38 35.53 -2.49
N THR A 41 -1.05 35.63 -2.34
CA THR A 41 -0.14 34.50 -2.10
C THR A 41 -0.59 33.66 -0.90
N ILE A 42 -1.20 34.31 0.09
CA ILE A 42 -1.78 33.70 1.29
C ILE A 42 -2.92 32.73 0.96
N ILE A 43 -3.79 33.06 0.01
CA ILE A 43 -4.89 32.18 -0.42
C ILE A 43 -4.31 30.94 -1.11
N VAL A 44 -3.31 31.11 -1.98
CA VAL A 44 -2.67 29.99 -2.66
C VAL A 44 -1.99 29.05 -1.65
N ILE A 45 -1.29 29.59 -0.65
CA ILE A 45 -0.66 28.80 0.42
C ILE A 45 -1.71 28.09 1.28
N LEU A 46 -2.80 28.75 1.65
CA LEU A 46 -3.88 28.15 2.45
C LEU A 46 -4.63 27.06 1.68
N SER A 47 -4.93 27.26 0.39
CA SER A 47 -5.62 26.28 -0.43
C SER A 47 -4.75 25.06 -0.73
N SER A 48 -3.47 25.27 -1.08
CA SER A 48 -2.53 24.17 -1.33
C SER A 48 -2.15 23.41 -0.05
N GLY A 49 -1.91 24.14 1.05
CA GLY A 49 -1.67 23.56 2.36
C GLY A 49 -2.89 22.78 2.87
N GLY A 50 -4.09 23.36 2.76
CA GLY A 50 -5.34 22.69 3.15
C GLY A 50 -5.58 21.41 2.36
N LEU A 51 -5.41 21.44 1.05
CA LEU A 51 -5.49 20.23 0.20
C LEU A 51 -4.44 19.19 0.59
N ALA A 52 -3.20 19.60 0.82
CA ALA A 52 -2.14 18.71 1.27
C ALA A 52 -2.48 18.05 2.62
N PHE A 53 -3.07 18.79 3.56
CA PHE A 53 -3.53 18.25 4.85
C PHE A 53 -4.71 17.28 4.70
N VAL A 54 -5.66 17.56 3.82
CA VAL A 54 -6.78 16.64 3.54
C VAL A 54 -6.27 15.32 2.96
N TYR A 55 -5.36 15.39 1.99
CA TYR A 55 -4.76 14.19 1.42
C TYR A 55 -3.83 13.47 2.40
N LEU A 56 -3.10 14.20 3.24
CA LEU A 56 -2.29 13.60 4.31
C LEU A 56 -3.19 12.89 5.31
N GLY A 57 -4.34 13.48 5.67
CA GLY A 57 -5.34 12.86 6.52
C GLY A 57 -5.97 11.61 5.90
N TRP A 58 -6.29 11.66 4.60
CA TRP A 58 -6.75 10.49 3.84
C TRP A 58 -5.68 9.39 3.80
N PHE A 59 -4.42 9.75 3.53
CA PHE A 59 -3.29 8.83 3.48
C PHE A 59 -3.01 8.19 4.85
N LEU A 60 -3.00 8.98 5.93
CA LEU A 60 -2.81 8.49 7.29
C LEU A 60 -4.00 7.64 7.75
N SER A 61 -5.23 7.99 7.35
CA SER A 61 -6.42 7.19 7.62
C SER A 61 -6.35 5.83 6.92
N ALA A 62 -6.08 5.81 5.62
CA ALA A 62 -5.88 4.59 4.84
C ALA A 62 -4.72 3.73 5.39
N TYR A 63 -3.61 4.37 5.78
CA TYR A 63 -2.46 3.69 6.40
C TYR A 63 -2.80 3.09 7.77
N SER A 64 -3.47 3.86 8.64
CA SER A 64 -3.83 3.43 10.00
C SER A 64 -4.79 2.24 9.99
N LYS A 65 -5.70 2.19 9.02
CA LYS A 65 -6.64 1.08 8.84
C LYS A 65 -6.04 -0.11 8.08
N GLY A 66 -4.81 0.00 7.57
CA GLY A 66 -4.23 -1.01 6.67
C GLY A 66 -4.97 -1.15 5.34
N LEU A 67 -5.87 -0.21 5.02
CA LEU A 67 -6.73 -0.17 3.83
C LEU A 67 -6.04 0.65 2.73
N ILE A 68 -4.82 0.28 2.39
CA ILE A 68 -4.12 0.98 1.33
C ILE A 68 -4.48 0.31 0.00
N ASP A 69 -5.15 1.06 -0.89
CA ASP A 69 -5.56 0.64 -2.25
C ASP A 69 -4.51 -0.29 -2.88
N THR A 70 -4.86 -1.55 -3.01
CA THR A 70 -4.01 -2.56 -3.64
C THR A 70 -3.89 -2.20 -5.13
N PRO A 71 -2.68 -2.18 -5.70
CA PRO A 71 -2.54 -1.82 -7.10
C PRO A 71 -3.32 -2.83 -7.96
N ARG A 72 -4.22 -2.32 -8.81
CA ARG A 72 -5.23 -3.04 -9.64
C ARG A 72 -4.70 -4.16 -10.57
N ARG A 73 -3.41 -4.48 -10.57
CA ARG A 73 -2.80 -5.47 -11.47
C ARG A 73 -2.46 -6.73 -10.69
N GLN A 74 -2.55 -7.89 -11.34
CA GLN A 74 -2.35 -9.20 -10.70
C GLN A 74 -0.98 -9.32 -10.03
N TRP A 75 -1.00 -9.61 -8.73
CA TRP A 75 0.17 -10.05 -7.98
C TRP A 75 0.19 -11.57 -8.03
N HIS A 76 1.37 -12.14 -8.02
CA HIS A 76 1.56 -13.57 -7.91
C HIS A 76 2.36 -13.85 -6.65
N VAL A 77 1.76 -14.55 -5.70
CA VAL A 77 2.36 -14.84 -4.40
C VAL A 77 2.64 -16.32 -4.33
N VAL A 78 3.83 -16.69 -3.87
CA VAL A 78 4.22 -18.08 -3.71
C VAL A 78 4.91 -18.24 -2.38
N PHE A 79 4.52 -19.29 -1.65
CA PHE A 79 5.25 -19.73 -0.48
C PHE A 79 6.10 -20.95 -0.83
N GLU A 80 7.43 -20.78 -0.79
CA GLU A 80 8.38 -21.85 -1.11
C GLU A 80 9.56 -21.80 -0.14
N ASN A 81 9.94 -22.95 0.42
CA ASN A 81 11.14 -23.11 1.24
C ASN A 81 11.24 -22.12 2.41
N GLY A 82 10.13 -21.82 3.09
CA GLY A 82 10.11 -20.87 4.20
C GLY A 82 10.20 -19.40 3.78
N MET A 83 10.05 -19.09 2.49
CA MET A 83 10.07 -17.73 1.95
C MET A 83 8.75 -17.38 1.30
N ILE A 84 8.27 -16.16 1.55
CA ILE A 84 7.16 -15.54 0.83
C ILE A 84 7.75 -14.79 -0.36
N LYS A 85 7.51 -15.30 -1.56
CA LYS A 85 7.87 -14.65 -2.82
C LYS A 85 6.68 -13.84 -3.30
N ILE A 86 6.88 -12.55 -3.50
CA ILE A 86 5.87 -11.63 -3.99
C ILE A 86 6.33 -11.12 -5.35
N ASN A 87 5.64 -11.54 -6.41
CA ASN A 87 5.88 -11.10 -7.78
C ASN A 87 4.82 -10.10 -8.20
N ALA A 88 5.22 -8.84 -8.37
CA ALA A 88 4.41 -7.80 -8.99
C ALA A 88 4.98 -7.47 -10.38
N MET A 89 4.15 -6.94 -11.29
CA MET A 89 4.57 -6.61 -12.67
C MET A 89 5.88 -5.78 -12.76
N TRP A 90 6.14 -4.92 -11.78
CA TRP A 90 7.29 -4.00 -11.75
C TRP A 90 8.48 -4.51 -10.93
N GLY A 91 8.34 -5.65 -10.23
CA GLY A 91 9.37 -6.15 -9.33
C GLY A 91 8.97 -7.38 -8.55
N SER A 92 9.96 -8.14 -8.13
CA SER A 92 9.79 -9.26 -7.21
C SER A 92 10.47 -8.96 -5.87
N THR A 93 9.95 -9.51 -4.79
CA THR A 93 10.63 -9.49 -3.49
C THR A 93 10.43 -10.81 -2.76
N ASP A 94 11.50 -11.28 -2.14
CA ASP A 94 11.51 -12.51 -1.36
C ASP A 94 11.67 -12.14 0.12
N ILE A 95 10.74 -12.61 0.94
CA ILE A 95 10.69 -12.32 2.37
C ILE A 95 10.82 -13.66 3.11
N PRO A 96 11.97 -13.96 3.74
CA PRO A 96 12.08 -15.15 4.57
C PRO A 96 11.18 -15.01 5.80
N LEU A 97 10.53 -16.11 6.21
CA LEU A 97 9.61 -16.15 7.36
C LEU A 97 10.25 -15.63 8.64
N ASP A 98 11.53 -15.91 8.85
CA ASP A 98 12.29 -15.49 10.03
C ASP A 98 12.39 -13.96 10.14
N LEU A 99 12.32 -13.25 9.01
CA LEU A 99 12.36 -11.79 8.95
C LEU A 99 10.98 -11.15 9.05
N ILE A 100 9.92 -11.93 9.26
CA ILE A 100 8.57 -11.41 9.44
C ILE A 100 8.33 -11.22 10.94
N LYS A 101 7.87 -10.04 11.34
CA LYS A 101 7.46 -9.73 12.72
C LYS A 101 6.05 -10.22 13.00
N SER A 102 5.11 -9.90 12.11
CA SER A 102 3.70 -10.29 12.24
C SER A 102 3.04 -10.48 10.88
N LEU A 103 2.05 -11.36 10.85
CA LEU A 103 1.19 -11.62 9.71
C LEU A 103 -0.24 -11.41 10.17
N THR A 104 -0.95 -10.51 9.51
CA THR A 104 -2.33 -10.18 9.86
C THR A 104 -3.19 -10.30 8.61
N LEU A 105 -4.19 -11.18 8.66
CA LEU A 105 -5.26 -11.20 7.68
C LEU A 105 -6.29 -10.16 8.09
N VAL A 106 -6.48 -9.17 7.23
CA VAL A 106 -7.48 -8.11 7.40
C VAL A 106 -8.66 -8.46 6.51
N CYS A 107 -9.82 -8.66 7.12
CA CYS A 107 -11.09 -8.91 6.44
C CYS A 107 -12.04 -7.75 6.76
N ASP A 108 -12.71 -7.19 5.76
CA ASP A 108 -13.69 -6.11 5.92
C ASP A 108 -15.02 -6.56 5.31
N ASP A 109 -16.05 -6.70 6.15
CA ASP A 109 -17.37 -7.23 5.77
C ASP A 109 -18.35 -6.13 5.33
N ASN A 110 -17.97 -4.84 5.38
CA ASN A 110 -18.94 -3.75 5.40
C ASN A 110 -18.69 -2.60 4.40
N TRP A 111 -17.74 -2.74 3.47
CA TRP A 111 -17.37 -1.63 2.58
C TRP A 111 -17.97 -1.76 1.17
N ASP A 112 -18.64 -0.72 0.69
CA ASP A 112 -19.18 -0.57 -0.66
C ASP A 112 -18.21 -1.10 -1.74
N LEU A 113 -18.68 -2.04 -2.55
CA LEU A 113 -18.04 -2.68 -3.72
C LEU A 113 -17.52 -1.71 -4.80
N ILE A 114 -17.60 -0.39 -4.58
CA ILE A 114 -17.40 0.66 -5.59
C ILE A 114 -15.94 1.13 -5.70
N LYS A 115 -14.98 0.61 -4.91
CA LYS A 115 -13.60 1.12 -4.92
C LYS A 115 -12.47 0.11 -5.10
N GLY A 116 -12.71 -1.09 -5.61
CA GLY A 116 -11.60 -2.03 -5.88
C GLY A 116 -10.76 -2.38 -4.64
N LEU A 117 -11.39 -2.28 -3.47
CA LEU A 117 -10.88 -2.72 -2.18
C LEU A 117 -11.38 -4.15 -1.98
N GLU A 118 -10.45 -5.06 -1.70
CA GLU A 118 -10.71 -6.50 -1.72
C GLU A 118 -11.20 -7.00 -0.37
N GLU A 119 -12.06 -8.03 -0.38
CA GLU A 119 -12.68 -8.64 0.81
C GLU A 119 -11.66 -9.10 1.85
N GLN A 120 -10.45 -9.46 1.40
CA GLN A 120 -9.36 -9.95 2.24
C GLN A 120 -8.02 -9.39 1.77
N CYS A 121 -7.18 -8.99 2.73
CA CYS A 121 -5.81 -8.56 2.47
C CYS A 121 -4.88 -9.18 3.51
N LEU A 122 -3.72 -9.68 3.06
CA LEU A 122 -2.68 -10.17 3.96
C LEU A 122 -1.65 -9.06 4.21
N LYS A 123 -1.60 -8.55 5.43
CA LYS A 123 -0.60 -7.59 5.89
C LYS A 123 0.62 -8.34 6.42
N VAL A 124 1.73 -8.21 5.71
CA VAL A 124 3.04 -8.74 6.08
C VAL A 124 3.88 -7.63 6.68
N VAL A 125 4.21 -7.75 7.97
CA VAL A 125 5.07 -6.79 8.66
C VAL A 125 6.45 -7.40 8.82
N PRO A 126 7.47 -6.99 8.03
CA PRO A 126 8.84 -7.44 8.26
C PRO A 126 9.40 -6.88 9.58
N LEU A 127 10.42 -7.53 10.15
CA LEU A 127 11.18 -7.06 11.32
C LEU A 127 11.77 -5.66 11.11
N TYR A 128 12.23 -5.41 9.88
CA TYR A 128 12.80 -4.14 9.47
C TYR A 128 12.12 -3.65 8.19
N GLY A 129 11.62 -2.43 8.22
CA GLY A 129 11.02 -1.76 7.06
C GLY A 129 9.50 -1.62 7.15
N PHE A 130 8.91 -1.27 6.01
CA PHE A 130 7.49 -0.97 5.91
C PHE A 130 6.66 -2.25 5.72
N SER A 131 5.42 -2.23 6.20
CA SER A 131 4.48 -3.34 5.99
C SER A 131 4.10 -3.45 4.52
N ILE A 132 4.06 -4.68 4.02
CA ILE A 132 3.61 -5.01 2.66
C ILE A 132 2.19 -5.54 2.77
N ILE A 133 1.28 -4.97 2.00
CA ILE A 133 -0.12 -5.40 1.96
C ILE A 133 -0.32 -6.16 0.67
N ILE A 134 -0.64 -7.44 0.80
CA ILE A 134 -0.87 -8.35 -0.30
C ILE A 134 -2.38 -8.44 -0.55
N PRO A 135 -2.85 -8.17 -1.78
CA PRO A 135 -4.25 -8.32 -2.14
C PRO A 135 -4.71 -9.79 -2.08
N GLY A 136 -5.91 -10.06 -1.55
CA GLY A 136 -6.59 -11.34 -1.66
C GLY A 136 -6.89 -11.77 -3.11
N SER A 137 -6.98 -10.82 -4.05
CA SER A 137 -7.10 -11.10 -5.50
C SER A 137 -5.80 -11.61 -6.14
N SER A 138 -4.71 -11.73 -5.36
CA SER A 138 -3.43 -12.25 -5.86
C SER A 138 -3.58 -13.69 -6.35
N ALA A 139 -2.90 -14.02 -7.45
CA ALA A 139 -2.78 -15.40 -7.89
C ALA A 139 -2.11 -16.24 -6.79
N ASN A 140 -2.72 -17.39 -6.49
CA ASN A 140 -2.34 -18.34 -5.42
C ASN A 140 -2.43 -17.78 -3.99
N PHE A 141 -3.25 -16.76 -3.74
CA PHE A 141 -3.42 -16.19 -2.40
C PHE A 141 -3.86 -17.24 -1.37
N ASP A 142 -4.94 -17.98 -1.62
CA ASP A 142 -5.48 -18.96 -0.67
C ASP A 142 -4.47 -20.07 -0.37
N ALA A 143 -3.84 -20.62 -1.41
CA ALA A 143 -2.81 -21.66 -1.27
C ALA A 143 -1.61 -21.15 -0.46
N THR A 144 -1.19 -19.90 -0.67
CA THR A 144 -0.11 -19.27 0.09
C THR A 144 -0.54 -19.03 1.55
N LEU A 145 -1.77 -18.57 1.78
CA LEU A 145 -2.29 -18.31 3.12
C LEU A 145 -2.37 -19.61 3.94
N GLU A 146 -2.88 -20.69 3.35
CA GLU A 146 -2.91 -22.01 3.98
C GLU A 146 -1.51 -22.52 4.29
N ALA A 147 -0.58 -22.42 3.33
CA ALA A 147 0.80 -22.81 3.56
C ALA A 147 1.42 -22.02 4.72
N ILE A 148 1.28 -20.69 4.73
CA ILE A 148 1.77 -19.83 5.81
C ILE A 148 1.17 -20.23 7.17
N LYS A 149 -0.14 -20.50 7.24
CA LYS A 149 -0.84 -20.92 8.47
C LYS A 149 -0.28 -22.22 9.05
N GLN A 150 0.29 -23.10 8.24
CA GLN A 150 0.96 -24.32 8.72
C GLN A 150 2.28 -24.03 9.44
N PHE A 151 2.98 -22.97 9.07
CA PHE A 151 4.28 -22.62 9.65
C PHE A 151 4.21 -21.53 10.73
N ARG A 152 3.18 -20.69 10.70
CA ARG A 152 3.08 -19.52 11.58
C ARG A 152 1.64 -19.12 11.86
N GLN A 153 1.41 -18.63 13.08
CA GLN A 153 0.14 -18.01 13.44
C GLN A 153 -0.09 -16.73 12.62
N VAL A 154 -1.26 -16.64 11.98
CA VAL A 154 -1.73 -15.46 11.27
C VAL A 154 -2.90 -14.90 12.06
N ASP A 155 -2.76 -13.66 12.54
CA ASP A 155 -3.82 -12.99 13.29
C ASP A 155 -4.92 -12.55 12.33
N THR A 156 -6.18 -12.79 12.66
CA THR A 156 -7.33 -12.33 11.87
C THR A 156 -7.95 -11.11 12.52
N VAL A 157 -7.97 -9.99 11.80
CA VAL A 157 -8.62 -8.75 12.24
C VAL A 157 -9.82 -8.48 11.33
N LEU A 158 -11.00 -8.48 11.94
CA LEU A 158 -12.23 -8.03 11.31
C LEU A 158 -12.35 -6.52 11.49
N VAL A 159 -12.43 -5.78 10.39
CA VAL A 159 -12.66 -4.34 10.40
C VAL A 159 -14.17 -4.14 10.24
N ASN A 160 -14.83 -3.67 11.31
CA ASN A 160 -16.27 -3.35 11.32
C ASN A 160 -16.51 -1.85 11.09
#